data_AF-A0A7H0NV45-F1
#
_entry.id   AF-A0A7H0NV45-F1
#
_cell.length_a   1.000
_cell.length_b   1.000
_cell.length_c   1.000
_cell.angle_alpha   90.00
_cell.angle_beta   90.00
_cell.angle_gamma   90.00
#
_symmetry.space_group_name_H-M   'P 1'
#
loop_
_entity.id
_entity.type
_entity.pdbx_description
1 polymer ?
#
loop_
_entity_poly.entity_id
_entity_poly.type
_entity_poly.pdbx_seq_one_letter_code
_entity_poly.pdbx_strand_id
1 'polypeptide(L)'
;MAIKRGRAKLHVVIGAVCATMLTLSGPAAHARTAGDDHPATLAVLKAFQAEAGPGAAVHAGDADSTWTLSVGTGTIDTDRSIQPDEHPRIGSQTKTFTAAVVLQLIDEGKVSLDAPIADYLPGVVTGNGYGGTRITVRHLLQQTSGFAAYNPYPITETPKPNPDGTYDLAESVRKGLSRAPVSAPGAGVTYSNTNYLVLGMLIEKVTQQSVHEAITDRVIEPLGLSRTVFPAASDRALPAPAVNGYHGVRA
;
A
#
# COMPACT_ATOMS: atom_id res chain seq x y z
N MET A 1 60.51 -20.07 -17.58
CA MET A 1 61.50 -21.11 -17.27
C MET A 1 61.95 -20.94 -15.82
N ALA A 2 61.51 -21.90 -14.99
CA ALA A 2 62.02 -22.40 -13.72
C ALA A 2 62.74 -21.55 -12.62
N ILE A 3 62.09 -21.52 -11.44
CA ILE A 3 62.50 -22.01 -10.09
C ILE A 3 63.69 -21.35 -9.34
N LYS A 4 63.44 -20.85 -8.11
CA LYS A 4 63.93 -21.33 -6.77
C LYS A 4 63.50 -20.34 -5.67
N ARG A 5 62.46 -20.62 -4.86
CA ARG A 5 62.44 -21.35 -3.56
C ARG A 5 63.53 -20.93 -2.55
N GLY A 6 63.13 -20.14 -1.55
CA GLY A 6 63.79 -20.03 -0.24
C GLY A 6 62.80 -20.40 0.87
N ARG A 7 63.09 -21.49 1.60
CA ARG A 7 62.33 -21.98 2.76
C ARG A 7 62.86 -21.30 4.02
N ALA A 8 62.02 -20.58 4.77
CA ALA A 8 62.30 -20.21 6.15
C ALA A 8 61.62 -21.22 7.10
N LYS A 9 62.39 -21.68 8.08
CA LYS A 9 62.02 -22.74 9.04
C LYS A 9 61.09 -22.16 10.11
N LEU A 10 59.91 -22.76 10.29
CA LEU A 10 59.01 -22.49 11.41
C LEU A 10 59.38 -23.42 12.57
N HIS A 11 59.89 -22.85 13.65
CA HIS A 11 60.08 -23.57 14.91
C HIS A 11 58.76 -23.59 15.68
N VAL A 12 58.27 -24.80 15.93
CA VAL A 12 57.15 -25.09 16.83
C VAL A 12 57.64 -24.92 18.27
N VAL A 13 57.01 -24.02 19.03
CA VAL A 13 57.11 -23.99 20.49
C VAL A 13 55.71 -24.23 21.05
N ILE A 14 55.54 -25.40 21.66
CA ILE A 14 54.35 -25.77 22.44
C ILE A 14 54.53 -25.17 23.83
N GLY A 15 53.66 -24.24 24.19
CA GLY A 15 53.54 -23.69 25.54
C GLY A 15 52.08 -23.72 25.97
N ALA A 16 51.71 -24.73 26.75
CA ALA A 16 50.40 -24.82 27.38
C ALA A 16 50.34 -23.85 28.56
N VAL A 17 49.39 -22.90 28.54
CA VAL A 17 48.99 -22.14 29.72
C VAL A 17 47.47 -22.16 29.80
N CYS A 18 46.97 -22.95 30.76
CA CYS A 18 45.59 -22.88 31.23
C CYS A 18 45.37 -21.55 31.96
N ALA A 19 44.45 -20.74 31.46
CA ALA A 19 43.89 -19.61 32.21
C ALA A 19 42.36 -19.72 32.18
N THR A 20 41.83 -19.90 33.39
CA THR A 20 40.43 -19.97 33.81
C THR A 20 39.51 -18.94 33.15
N MET A 21 38.47 -19.40 32.46
CA MET A 21 37.32 -18.56 32.09
C MET A 21 36.39 -18.45 33.30
N LEU A 22 36.40 -17.28 33.94
CA LEU A 22 35.34 -16.86 34.87
C LEU A 22 34.11 -16.49 34.01
N THR A 23 33.10 -17.36 33.97
CA THR A 23 31.81 -16.99 33.40
C THR A 23 31.06 -16.11 34.39
N LEU A 24 31.14 -14.78 34.23
CA LEU A 24 30.15 -13.90 34.84
C LEU A 24 28.81 -14.13 34.14
N SER A 25 27.94 -14.90 34.76
CA SER A 25 26.52 -14.96 34.43
C SER A 25 25.90 -13.60 34.73
N GLY A 26 25.90 -12.70 33.74
CA GLY A 26 25.03 -11.52 33.77
C GLY A 26 23.57 -11.97 33.83
N PRO A 27 22.66 -11.21 34.47
CA PRO A 27 21.25 -11.54 34.43
C PRO A 27 20.83 -11.59 32.96
N ALA A 28 20.28 -12.74 32.55
CA ALA A 28 19.63 -12.87 31.27
C ALA A 28 18.49 -11.84 31.26
N ALA A 29 18.73 -10.70 30.60
CA ALA A 29 17.67 -9.81 30.17
C ALA A 29 16.74 -10.68 29.34
N HIS A 30 15.62 -11.10 29.94
CA HIS A 30 14.56 -11.76 29.21
C HIS A 30 14.20 -10.80 28.10
N ALA A 31 14.49 -11.20 26.85
CA ALA A 31 14.04 -10.46 25.69
C ALA A 31 12.52 -10.43 25.79
N ARG A 32 11.97 -9.30 26.26
CA ARG A 32 10.52 -9.09 26.26
C ARG A 32 10.07 -9.23 24.82
N THR A 33 9.18 -10.16 24.58
CA THR A 33 8.55 -10.24 23.27
C THR A 33 7.60 -9.05 23.17
N ALA A 34 7.42 -8.45 22.00
CA ALA A 34 6.53 -7.30 21.84
C ALA A 34 5.09 -7.56 22.35
N GLY A 35 4.67 -8.84 22.42
CA GLY A 35 3.41 -9.27 23.02
C GLY A 35 3.30 -9.05 24.53
N ASP A 36 4.42 -9.01 25.24
CA ASP A 36 4.47 -8.80 26.69
C ASP A 36 4.25 -7.31 27.06
N ASP A 37 4.61 -6.39 26.16
CA ASP A 37 4.50 -4.94 26.37
C ASP A 37 3.13 -4.35 25.93
N HIS A 38 2.34 -5.11 25.16
CA HIS A 38 1.04 -4.65 24.61
C HIS A 38 -0.10 -5.68 24.71
N PRO A 39 -0.44 -6.19 25.91
CA PRO A 39 -1.41 -7.27 26.08
C PRO A 39 -2.84 -6.91 25.63
N ALA A 40 -3.26 -5.65 25.79
CA ALA A 40 -4.58 -5.19 25.35
C ALA A 40 -4.70 -5.20 23.81
N THR A 41 -3.69 -4.70 23.10
CA THR A 41 -3.64 -4.75 21.63
C THR A 41 -3.61 -6.20 21.16
N LEU A 42 -2.81 -7.05 21.80
CA LEU A 42 -2.73 -8.47 21.45
C LEU A 42 -4.10 -9.17 21.61
N ALA A 43 -4.87 -8.85 22.65
CA ALA A 43 -6.20 -9.39 22.85
C ALA A 43 -7.19 -8.97 21.73
N VAL A 44 -7.18 -7.68 21.36
CA VAL A 44 -8.00 -7.17 20.24
C VAL A 44 -7.59 -7.82 18.93
N LEU A 45 -6.29 -7.94 18.68
CA LEU A 45 -5.76 -8.53 17.46
C LEU A 45 -6.14 -10.01 17.32
N LYS A 46 -6.12 -10.77 18.43
CA LYS A 46 -6.61 -12.17 18.48
C LYS A 46 -8.11 -12.26 18.19
N ALA A 47 -8.92 -11.40 18.80
CA ALA A 47 -10.36 -11.36 18.55
C ALA A 47 -10.66 -11.06 17.08
N PHE A 48 -9.98 -10.07 16.51
CA PHE A 48 -10.09 -9.74 15.09
C PHE A 48 -9.67 -10.91 14.19
N GLN A 49 -8.53 -11.54 14.45
CA GLN A 49 -8.05 -12.67 13.65
C GLN A 49 -9.01 -13.87 13.69
N ALA A 50 -9.68 -14.13 14.82
CA ALA A 50 -10.64 -15.20 14.94
C ALA A 50 -11.82 -15.05 13.93
N GLU A 51 -12.20 -13.82 13.62
CA GLU A 51 -13.30 -13.50 12.70
C GLU A 51 -12.82 -13.21 11.27
N ALA A 52 -11.65 -12.58 11.10
CA ALA A 52 -11.25 -11.96 9.83
C ALA A 52 -10.46 -12.87 8.89
N GLY A 53 -9.66 -13.83 9.39
CA GLY A 53 -8.79 -14.61 8.50
C GLY A 53 -7.63 -15.33 9.17
N PRO A 54 -6.72 -15.95 8.39
CA PRO A 54 -5.67 -16.83 8.91
C PRO A 54 -4.70 -16.12 9.87
N GLY A 55 -4.42 -14.84 9.66
CA GLY A 55 -3.56 -14.05 10.51
C GLY A 55 -3.93 -12.58 10.51
N ALA A 56 -3.41 -11.85 11.50
CA ALA A 56 -3.49 -10.40 11.59
C ALA A 56 -2.21 -9.84 12.19
N ALA A 57 -1.83 -8.64 11.79
CA ALA A 57 -0.67 -7.94 12.30
C ALA A 57 -0.94 -6.44 12.50
N VAL A 58 -0.22 -5.85 13.44
CA VAL A 58 -0.20 -4.42 13.72
C VAL A 58 1.24 -3.99 13.84
N HIS A 59 1.60 -2.92 13.13
CA HIS A 59 2.84 -2.18 13.33
C HIS A 59 2.45 -0.78 13.80
N ALA A 60 3.04 -0.32 14.90
CA ALA A 60 2.71 0.96 15.51
C ALA A 60 3.91 1.55 16.24
N GLY A 61 3.90 2.87 16.39
CA GLY A 61 5.01 3.62 16.96
C GLY A 61 5.22 4.96 16.27
N ASP A 62 6.38 5.54 16.51
CA ASP A 62 6.85 6.81 15.95
C ASP A 62 8.29 6.67 15.41
N ALA A 63 8.96 7.79 15.19
CA ALA A 63 10.32 7.82 14.67
C ALA A 63 11.37 7.24 15.64
N ASP A 64 11.08 7.23 16.94
CA ASP A 64 12.02 6.86 18.00
C ASP A 64 11.80 5.41 18.48
N SER A 65 10.55 4.94 18.44
CA SER A 65 10.19 3.61 18.89
C SER A 65 9.04 3.03 18.10
N THR A 66 9.26 1.83 17.54
CA THR A 66 8.23 1.03 16.86
C THR A 66 8.10 -0.35 17.46
N TRP A 67 6.90 -0.92 17.41
CA TRP A 67 6.61 -2.28 17.80
C TRP A 67 5.70 -2.95 16.78
N THR A 68 5.78 -4.28 16.75
CA THR A 68 4.92 -5.12 15.90
C THR A 68 4.30 -6.23 16.72
N LEU A 69 3.02 -6.49 16.51
CA LEU A 69 2.33 -7.68 16.97
C LEU A 69 1.79 -8.44 15.76
N SER A 70 1.85 -9.76 15.81
CA SER A 70 1.20 -10.63 14.85
C SER A 70 0.56 -11.83 15.55
N VAL A 71 -0.56 -12.31 15.01
CA VAL A 71 -1.29 -13.48 15.48
C VAL A 71 -1.74 -14.31 14.28
N GLY A 72 -1.88 -15.62 14.49
CA GLY A 72 -2.19 -16.54 13.41
C GLY A 72 -1.06 -16.63 12.39
N THR A 73 -1.41 -16.84 11.12
CA THR A 73 -0.48 -17.23 10.07
C THR A 73 -0.60 -16.30 8.85
N GLY A 74 0.54 -15.98 8.24
CA GLY A 74 0.59 -15.23 6.97
C GLY A 74 0.36 -16.13 5.75
N THR A 75 0.51 -17.44 5.92
CA THR A 75 0.23 -18.46 4.91
C THR A 75 -0.69 -19.53 5.49
N ILE A 76 -1.85 -19.77 4.86
CA ILE A 76 -2.77 -20.85 5.23
C ILE A 76 -2.05 -22.21 5.23
N ASP A 77 -2.48 -23.12 6.10
CA ASP A 77 -1.91 -24.47 6.27
C ASP A 77 -0.42 -24.51 6.66
N THR A 78 0.09 -23.40 7.23
CA THR A 78 1.44 -23.31 7.79
C THR A 78 1.42 -22.60 9.14
N ASP A 79 2.40 -22.84 10.00
CA ASP A 79 2.57 -22.09 11.25
C ASP A 79 3.38 -20.78 11.08
N ARG A 80 3.56 -20.31 9.83
CA ARG A 80 4.38 -19.14 9.54
C ARG A 80 3.64 -17.86 9.92
N SER A 81 4.09 -17.18 10.95
CA SER A 81 3.57 -15.86 11.34
C SER A 81 3.83 -14.78 10.29
N ILE A 82 2.98 -13.76 10.24
CA ILE A 82 3.20 -12.53 9.47
C ILE A 82 4.44 -11.82 10.01
N GLN A 83 5.37 -11.46 9.12
CA GLN A 83 6.61 -10.76 9.50
C GLN A 83 6.45 -9.23 9.33
N PRO A 84 7.14 -8.41 10.16
CA PRO A 84 7.05 -6.94 10.12
C PRO A 84 7.57 -6.30 8.83
N ASP A 85 8.32 -7.05 8.02
CA ASP A 85 8.96 -6.58 6.80
C ASP A 85 8.25 -6.99 5.52
N GLU A 86 7.11 -7.67 5.63
CA GLU A 86 6.34 -8.10 4.46
C GLU A 86 5.51 -6.97 3.87
N HIS A 87 5.41 -6.97 2.54
CA HIS A 87 4.59 -6.03 1.80
C HIS A 87 3.14 -6.54 1.71
N PRO A 88 2.14 -5.79 2.21
CA PRO A 88 0.74 -6.02 1.90
C PRO A 88 0.27 -5.15 0.73
N ARG A 89 -0.88 -5.50 0.13
CA ARG A 89 -1.63 -4.56 -0.73
C ARG A 89 -2.44 -3.61 0.17
N ILE A 90 -2.18 -2.31 0.09
CA ILE A 90 -2.80 -1.30 0.97
C ILE A 90 -4.23 -0.89 0.55
N GLY A 91 -4.68 -1.34 -0.63
CA GLY A 91 -6.03 -1.09 -1.12
C GLY A 91 -6.42 0.39 -1.13
N SER A 92 -7.51 0.74 -0.46
CA SER A 92 -8.04 2.11 -0.49
C SER A 92 -7.15 3.17 0.17
N GLN A 93 -6.12 2.77 0.93
CA GLN A 93 -5.13 3.72 1.47
C GLN A 93 -4.37 4.45 0.35
N THR A 94 -4.32 3.89 -0.88
CA THR A 94 -3.80 4.57 -2.07
C THR A 94 -4.46 5.92 -2.34
N LYS A 95 -5.73 6.11 -1.93
CA LYS A 95 -6.46 7.37 -2.10
C LYS A 95 -5.73 8.55 -1.45
N THR A 96 -5.09 8.33 -0.30
CA THR A 96 -4.33 9.38 0.38
C THR A 96 -3.12 9.84 -0.44
N PHE A 97 -2.44 8.92 -1.12
CA PHE A 97 -1.33 9.25 -2.04
C PHE A 97 -1.83 10.03 -3.26
N THR A 98 -2.93 9.57 -3.87
CA THR A 98 -3.58 10.28 -4.98
C THR A 98 -4.02 11.68 -4.57
N ALA A 99 -4.65 11.84 -3.41
CA ALA A 99 -5.08 13.13 -2.89
C ALA A 99 -3.90 14.06 -2.62
N ALA A 100 -2.79 13.55 -2.08
CA ALA A 100 -1.57 14.34 -1.87
C ALA A 100 -1.03 14.93 -3.19
N VAL A 101 -0.96 14.12 -4.26
CA VAL A 101 -0.54 14.63 -5.58
C VAL A 101 -1.51 15.67 -6.11
N VAL A 102 -2.82 15.46 -6.00
CA VAL A 102 -3.83 16.44 -6.44
C VAL A 102 -3.69 17.76 -5.66
N LEU A 103 -3.47 17.70 -4.35
CA LEU A 103 -3.25 18.88 -3.51
C LEU A 103 -1.95 19.61 -3.84
N GLN A 104 -0.86 18.91 -4.14
CA GLN A 104 0.36 19.54 -4.65
C GLN A 104 0.11 20.26 -5.99
N LEU A 105 -0.67 19.66 -6.90
CA LEU A 105 -1.03 20.30 -8.18
C LEU A 105 -1.92 21.54 -7.97
N ILE A 106 -2.67 21.59 -6.86
CA ILE A 106 -3.42 22.79 -6.45
C ILE A 106 -2.46 23.87 -5.94
N ASP A 107 -1.50 23.50 -5.10
CA ASP A 107 -0.48 24.44 -4.60
C ASP A 107 0.38 25.00 -5.74
N GLU A 108 0.63 24.20 -6.78
CA GLU A 108 1.30 24.62 -8.02
C GLU A 108 0.42 25.50 -8.94
N GLY A 109 -0.85 25.74 -8.59
CA GLY A 109 -1.79 26.51 -9.39
C GLY A 109 -2.24 25.82 -10.69
N LYS A 110 -1.95 24.52 -10.85
CA LYS A 110 -2.30 23.73 -12.04
C LYS A 110 -3.71 23.15 -11.97
N VAL A 111 -4.22 22.95 -10.76
CA VAL A 111 -5.56 22.45 -10.48
C VAL A 111 -6.25 23.39 -9.50
N SER A 112 -7.57 23.58 -9.62
CA SER A 112 -8.38 24.30 -8.65
C SER A 112 -9.39 23.35 -8.02
N LEU A 113 -9.54 23.42 -6.69
CA LEU A 113 -10.50 22.59 -5.95
C LEU A 113 -11.93 22.78 -6.45
N ASP A 114 -12.30 24.02 -6.77
CA ASP A 114 -13.68 24.39 -7.10
C ASP A 114 -13.92 24.47 -8.61
N ALA A 115 -12.89 24.21 -9.43
CA ALA A 115 -13.07 24.07 -10.87
C ALA A 115 -13.87 22.80 -11.20
N PRO A 116 -14.81 22.87 -12.15
CA PRO A 116 -15.45 21.69 -12.72
C PRO A 116 -14.43 20.71 -13.30
N ILE A 117 -14.64 19.41 -13.08
CA ILE A 117 -13.74 18.38 -13.61
C ILE A 117 -13.72 18.37 -15.15
N ALA A 118 -14.79 18.82 -15.80
CA ALA A 118 -14.87 18.95 -17.25
C ALA A 118 -13.87 19.95 -17.84
N ASP A 119 -13.35 20.90 -17.05
CA ASP A 119 -12.34 21.86 -17.50
C ASP A 119 -11.00 21.15 -17.76
N TYR A 120 -10.73 20.06 -17.03
CA TYR A 120 -9.52 19.24 -17.19
C TYR A 120 -9.77 18.01 -18.07
N LEU A 121 -10.92 17.37 -17.89
CA LEU A 121 -11.28 16.08 -18.49
C LEU A 121 -12.60 16.20 -19.30
N PRO A 122 -12.63 16.97 -20.39
CA PRO A 122 -13.83 17.15 -21.18
C PRO A 122 -14.33 15.82 -21.74
N GLY A 123 -15.62 15.55 -21.58
CA GLY A 123 -16.27 14.33 -22.08
C GLY A 123 -16.05 13.05 -21.26
N VAL A 124 -15.24 13.09 -20.18
CA VAL A 124 -15.00 11.91 -19.33
C VAL A 124 -16.17 11.63 -18.38
N VAL A 125 -16.65 12.66 -17.68
CA VAL A 125 -17.77 12.55 -16.74
C VAL A 125 -19.07 12.97 -17.43
N THR A 126 -19.67 12.03 -18.14
CA THR A 126 -20.89 12.23 -18.96
C THR A 126 -21.78 10.99 -18.95
N GLY A 127 -23.02 11.14 -19.43
CA GLY A 127 -24.01 10.05 -19.53
C GLY A 127 -24.77 9.80 -18.24
N ASN A 128 -25.90 9.09 -18.33
CA ASN A 128 -26.73 8.66 -17.19
C ASN A 128 -27.18 9.77 -16.21
N GLY A 129 -27.15 11.04 -16.61
CA GLY A 129 -27.47 12.18 -15.75
C GLY A 129 -26.25 12.83 -15.06
N TYR A 130 -25.04 12.28 -15.25
CA TYR A 130 -23.80 12.95 -14.87
C TYR A 130 -23.52 14.14 -15.78
N GLY A 131 -22.97 15.20 -15.18
CA GLY A 131 -22.44 16.33 -15.92
C GLY A 131 -21.18 16.84 -15.24
N GLY A 132 -20.02 16.61 -15.87
CA GLY A 132 -18.71 17.02 -15.35
C GLY A 132 -18.58 18.53 -15.13
N THR A 133 -19.44 19.35 -15.74
CA THR A 133 -19.51 20.81 -15.51
C THR A 133 -20.08 21.17 -14.13
N ARG A 134 -20.72 20.24 -13.43
CA ARG A 134 -21.30 20.44 -12.08
C ARG A 134 -20.51 19.73 -10.96
N ILE A 135 -19.55 18.89 -11.32
CA ILE A 135 -18.75 18.11 -10.37
C ILE A 135 -17.38 18.76 -10.30
N THR A 136 -16.97 19.21 -9.12
CA THR A 136 -15.67 19.85 -8.92
C THR A 136 -14.61 18.84 -8.46
N VAL A 137 -13.33 19.23 -8.52
CA VAL A 137 -12.23 18.42 -7.96
C VAL A 137 -12.45 18.17 -6.46
N ARG A 138 -12.95 19.17 -5.72
CA ARG A 138 -13.32 19.05 -4.30
C ARG A 138 -14.36 17.96 -4.08
N HIS A 139 -15.40 17.88 -4.92
CA HIS A 139 -16.42 16.83 -4.80
C HIS A 139 -15.84 15.43 -4.95
N LEU A 140 -14.85 15.25 -5.84
CA LEU A 140 -14.18 13.95 -6.03
C LEU A 140 -13.36 13.57 -4.80
N LEU A 141 -12.51 14.49 -4.31
CA LEU A 141 -11.66 14.27 -3.13
C LEU A 141 -12.49 13.92 -1.88
N GLN A 142 -13.64 14.57 -1.72
CA GLN A 142 -14.51 14.45 -0.55
C GLN A 142 -15.56 13.33 -0.66
N GLN A 143 -15.59 12.56 -1.75
CA GLN A 143 -16.61 11.54 -1.98
C GLN A 143 -18.05 12.12 -2.01
N THR A 144 -18.22 13.35 -2.51
CA THR A 144 -19.51 14.07 -2.60
C THR A 144 -19.97 14.35 -4.03
N SER A 145 -19.39 13.68 -5.03
CA SER A 145 -19.73 13.87 -6.45
C SER A 145 -21.12 13.37 -6.86
N GLY A 146 -21.76 12.54 -6.03
CA GLY A 146 -23.00 11.83 -6.37
C GLY A 146 -22.79 10.60 -7.25
N PHE A 147 -21.53 10.19 -7.49
CA PHE A 147 -21.24 8.93 -8.17
C PHE A 147 -21.82 7.75 -7.39
N ALA A 148 -22.49 6.84 -8.09
CA ALA A 148 -22.95 5.60 -7.50
C ALA A 148 -21.78 4.83 -6.86
N ALA A 149 -22.08 4.11 -5.78
CA ALA A 149 -21.11 3.22 -5.18
C ALA A 149 -20.65 2.21 -6.23
N TYR A 150 -19.36 2.24 -6.51
CA TYR A 150 -18.66 1.29 -7.35
C TYR A 150 -17.63 0.60 -6.48
N ASN A 151 -17.94 -0.63 -6.07
CA ASN A 151 -16.98 -1.51 -5.41
C ASN A 151 -16.56 -2.57 -6.42
N PRO A 152 -15.29 -2.63 -6.86
CA PRO A 152 -14.82 -3.68 -7.75
C PRO A 152 -14.86 -5.09 -7.09
N TYR A 153 -15.24 -5.17 -5.81
CA TYR A 153 -15.43 -6.42 -5.07
C TYR A 153 -16.87 -6.54 -4.50
N PRO A 154 -17.54 -7.70 -4.66
CA PRO A 154 -17.12 -8.89 -5.41
C PRO A 154 -17.09 -8.65 -6.94
N ILE A 155 -16.30 -9.47 -7.63
CA ILE A 155 -15.78 -9.40 -9.01
C ILE A 155 -16.83 -9.18 -10.12
N THR A 156 -18.12 -9.13 -9.81
CA THR A 156 -19.20 -9.00 -10.80
C THR A 156 -19.25 -7.64 -11.52
N GLU A 157 -18.54 -6.62 -11.01
CA GLU A 157 -18.56 -5.25 -11.54
C GLU A 157 -17.22 -4.75 -12.09
N THR A 158 -16.16 -5.56 -12.06
CA THR A 158 -14.85 -5.18 -12.62
C THR A 158 -14.93 -5.13 -14.16
N PRO A 159 -14.32 -4.14 -14.85
CA PRO A 159 -14.23 -4.16 -16.31
C PRO A 159 -13.54 -5.44 -16.79
N LYS A 160 -13.74 -5.81 -18.06
CA LYS A 160 -12.99 -6.94 -18.62
C LYS A 160 -11.51 -6.58 -18.65
N PRO A 161 -10.63 -7.44 -18.12
CA PRO A 161 -9.20 -7.21 -18.22
C PRO A 161 -8.76 -7.30 -19.69
N ASN A 162 -7.72 -6.55 -20.05
CA ASN A 162 -7.02 -6.68 -21.32
C ASN A 162 -6.38 -8.07 -21.47
N PRO A 163 -5.87 -8.48 -22.65
CA PRO A 163 -5.20 -9.78 -22.82
C PRO A 163 -3.97 -9.97 -21.93
N ASP A 164 -3.23 -8.89 -21.63
CA ASP A 164 -2.12 -8.86 -20.65
C ASP A 164 -2.62 -8.76 -19.18
N GLY A 165 -3.94 -8.76 -19.03
CA GLY A 165 -4.77 -8.59 -17.85
C GLY A 165 -4.66 -7.26 -17.10
N THR A 166 -4.12 -6.22 -17.75
CA THR A 166 -4.28 -4.85 -17.27
C THR A 166 -5.74 -4.40 -17.31
N TYR A 167 -6.05 -3.30 -16.63
CA TYR A 167 -7.35 -2.64 -16.73
C TYR A 167 -7.15 -1.24 -17.27
N ASP A 168 -7.88 -0.90 -18.33
CA ASP A 168 -7.89 0.46 -18.86
C ASP A 168 -8.57 1.41 -17.86
N LEU A 169 -7.88 2.51 -17.54
CA LEU A 169 -8.37 3.47 -16.54
C LEU A 169 -9.65 4.16 -17.03
N ALA A 170 -9.72 4.52 -18.31
CA ALA A 170 -10.90 5.18 -18.86
C ALA A 170 -12.11 4.22 -18.91
N GLU A 171 -11.90 2.93 -19.20
CA GLU A 171 -12.95 1.90 -19.13
C GLU A 171 -13.42 1.68 -17.70
N SER A 172 -12.51 1.70 -16.73
CA SER A 172 -12.85 1.61 -15.30
C SER A 172 -13.73 2.79 -14.87
N VAL A 173 -13.42 4.01 -15.33
CA VAL A 173 -14.26 5.19 -15.12
C VAL A 173 -15.62 5.05 -15.82
N ARG A 174 -15.65 4.66 -17.10
CA ARG A 174 -16.92 4.44 -17.84
C ARG A 174 -17.82 3.42 -17.14
N LYS A 175 -17.23 2.33 -16.64
CA LYS A 175 -17.94 1.31 -15.86
C LYS A 175 -18.48 1.88 -14.56
N GLY A 176 -17.67 2.65 -13.83
CA GLY A 176 -18.09 3.34 -12.61
C GLY A 176 -19.22 4.36 -12.82
N LEU A 177 -19.30 4.95 -14.02
CA LEU A 177 -20.35 5.90 -14.43
C LEU A 177 -21.54 5.22 -15.14
N SER A 178 -21.57 3.89 -15.22
CA SER A 178 -22.63 3.17 -15.93
C SER A 178 -23.98 3.16 -15.19
N ARG A 179 -24.01 3.64 -13.94
CA ARG A 179 -25.20 3.78 -13.09
C ARG A 179 -25.56 5.25 -12.94
N ALA A 180 -26.85 5.56 -12.83
CA ALA A 180 -27.31 6.92 -12.56
C ALA A 180 -26.70 7.50 -11.27
N PRO A 181 -26.51 8.83 -11.17
CA PRO A 181 -26.10 9.49 -9.95
C PRO A 181 -27.04 9.16 -8.79
N VAL A 182 -26.49 8.98 -7.59
CA VAL A 182 -27.28 8.71 -6.37
C VAL A 182 -27.70 10.00 -5.65
N SER A 183 -27.04 11.11 -5.97
CA SER A 183 -27.34 12.44 -5.43
C SER A 183 -26.83 13.54 -6.35
N ALA A 184 -27.25 14.78 -6.11
CA ALA A 184 -26.62 15.94 -6.74
C ALA A 184 -25.19 16.15 -6.18
N PRO A 185 -24.26 16.72 -6.96
CA PRO A 185 -22.91 17.04 -6.46
C PRO A 185 -22.97 17.94 -5.23
N GLY A 186 -22.25 17.56 -4.16
CA GLY A 186 -22.21 18.25 -2.88
C GLY A 186 -23.36 17.92 -1.92
N ALA A 187 -24.42 17.23 -2.36
CA ALA A 187 -25.62 17.00 -1.55
C ALA A 187 -25.47 15.92 -0.46
N GLY A 188 -24.43 15.08 -0.54
CA GLY A 188 -24.18 14.03 0.44
C GLY A 188 -22.93 13.22 0.12
N VAL A 189 -22.47 12.43 1.10
CA VAL A 189 -21.29 11.58 0.96
C VAL A 189 -21.71 10.21 0.44
N THR A 190 -21.05 9.74 -0.61
CA THR A 190 -21.13 8.36 -1.09
C THR A 190 -19.73 7.89 -1.47
N TYR A 191 -19.26 6.85 -0.79
CA TYR A 191 -17.97 6.26 -1.10
C TYR A 191 -18.03 5.58 -2.48
N SER A 192 -17.30 6.15 -3.44
CA SER A 192 -17.18 5.62 -4.80
C SER A 192 -15.71 5.61 -5.21
N ASN A 193 -15.22 4.43 -5.62
CA ASN A 193 -13.87 4.32 -6.18
C ASN A 193 -13.72 5.12 -7.48
N THR A 194 -14.81 5.31 -8.22
CA THR A 194 -14.85 6.12 -9.45
C THR A 194 -14.33 7.53 -9.23
N ASN A 195 -14.55 8.12 -8.04
CA ASN A 195 -14.02 9.44 -7.71
C ASN A 195 -12.49 9.49 -7.86
N TYR A 196 -11.80 8.47 -7.32
CA TYR A 196 -10.34 8.42 -7.32
C TYR A 196 -9.76 7.90 -8.64
N LEU A 197 -10.53 7.13 -9.42
CA LEU A 197 -10.16 6.81 -10.80
C LEU A 197 -10.16 8.08 -11.69
N VAL A 198 -11.18 8.94 -11.53
CA VAL A 198 -11.23 10.24 -12.22
C VAL A 198 -10.10 11.16 -11.77
N LEU A 199 -9.75 11.18 -10.47
CA LEU A 199 -8.58 11.91 -9.98
C LEU A 199 -7.26 11.35 -10.53
N GLY A 200 -7.15 10.04 -10.75
CA GLY A 200 -6.02 9.44 -11.47
C GLY A 200 -5.88 9.99 -12.89
N MET A 201 -6.98 10.02 -13.66
CA MET A 201 -6.98 10.62 -15.01
C MET A 201 -6.64 12.13 -14.98
N LEU A 202 -7.08 12.86 -13.95
CA LEU A 202 -6.75 14.27 -13.76
C LEU A 202 -5.24 14.45 -13.58
N ILE A 203 -4.62 13.62 -12.73
CA ILE A 203 -3.16 13.63 -12.53
C ILE A 203 -2.48 13.40 -13.88
N GLU A 204 -2.83 12.33 -14.60
CA GLU A 204 -2.18 12.00 -15.88
C GLU A 204 -2.33 13.13 -16.90
N LYS A 205 -3.51 13.75 -16.95
CA LYS A 205 -3.77 14.87 -17.84
C LYS A 205 -2.93 16.10 -17.50
N VAL A 206 -2.76 16.42 -16.23
CA VAL A 206 -2.06 17.65 -15.80
C VAL A 206 -0.54 17.47 -15.79
N THR A 207 -0.05 16.29 -15.41
CA THR A 207 1.40 16.01 -15.31
C THR A 207 2.01 15.51 -16.61
N GLN A 208 1.20 14.95 -17.52
CA GLN A 208 1.68 14.19 -18.68
C GLN A 208 2.54 12.96 -18.31
N GLN A 209 2.39 12.47 -17.08
CA GLN A 209 2.98 11.25 -16.57
C GLN A 209 1.87 10.25 -16.27
N SER A 210 2.16 8.97 -16.21
CA SER A 210 1.21 8.01 -15.67
C SER A 210 0.93 8.29 -14.18
N VAL A 211 -0.20 7.80 -13.66
CA VAL A 211 -0.52 8.00 -12.23
C VAL A 211 0.50 7.31 -11.30
N HIS A 212 1.10 6.20 -11.73
CA HIS A 212 2.12 5.49 -10.94
C HIS A 212 3.43 6.28 -10.87
N GLU A 213 3.87 6.88 -11.99
CA GLU A 213 5.04 7.77 -12.03
C GLU A 213 4.80 9.00 -11.17
N ALA A 214 3.68 9.69 -11.37
CA ALA A 214 3.38 10.92 -10.64
C ALA A 214 3.34 10.71 -9.12
N ILE A 215 2.77 9.60 -8.63
CA ILE A 215 2.78 9.31 -7.18
C ILE A 215 4.18 8.92 -6.70
N THR A 216 4.96 8.21 -7.53
CA THR A 216 6.32 7.80 -7.19
C THR A 216 7.21 9.03 -7.01
N ASP A 217 7.28 9.87 -8.04
CA ASP A 217 8.17 11.04 -8.10
C ASP A 217 7.81 12.11 -7.05
N ARG A 218 6.53 12.22 -6.71
CA ARG A 218 6.01 13.33 -5.89
C ARG A 218 5.78 12.99 -4.42
N VAL A 219 5.68 11.71 -4.09
CA VAL A 219 5.36 11.25 -2.73
C VAL A 219 6.32 10.17 -2.27
N ILE A 220 6.49 9.08 -3.04
CA ILE A 220 7.26 7.91 -2.58
C ILE A 220 8.74 8.24 -2.46
N GLU A 221 9.35 8.77 -3.51
CA GLU A 221 10.79 9.07 -3.53
C GLU A 221 11.17 10.25 -2.61
N PRO A 222 10.46 11.39 -2.62
CA PRO A 222 10.85 12.54 -1.78
C PRO A 222 10.74 12.26 -0.28
N LEU A 223 9.86 11.33 0.13
CA LEU A 223 9.71 10.90 1.51
C LEU A 223 10.60 9.70 1.88
N GLY A 224 11.40 9.19 0.94
CA GLY A 224 12.30 8.06 1.17
C GLY A 224 11.56 6.76 1.51
N LEU A 225 10.35 6.54 0.98
CA LEU A 225 9.52 5.35 1.26
C LEU A 225 10.04 4.12 0.51
N SER A 226 11.24 3.64 0.86
CA SER A 226 11.98 2.59 0.14
C SER A 226 11.30 1.22 0.07
N ARG A 227 10.24 0.99 0.87
CA ARG A 227 9.41 -0.23 0.87
C ARG A 227 7.99 0.00 0.34
N THR A 228 7.78 1.09 -0.39
CA THR A 228 6.49 1.42 -1.02
C THR A 228 6.66 1.45 -2.52
N VAL A 229 5.81 0.72 -3.24
CA VAL A 229 5.80 0.69 -4.70
C VAL A 229 4.38 0.93 -5.18
N PHE A 230 4.18 1.92 -6.05
CA PHE A 230 3.02 1.95 -6.93
C PHE A 230 3.44 1.31 -8.25
N PRO A 231 3.07 0.04 -8.51
CA PRO A 231 3.48 -0.65 -9.72
C PRO A 231 2.84 -0.04 -10.96
N ALA A 232 3.53 -0.14 -12.10
CA ALA A 232 2.93 0.11 -13.39
C ALA A 232 1.71 -0.81 -13.60
N ALA A 233 0.73 -0.41 -14.41
CA ALA A 233 -0.50 -1.19 -14.59
C ALA A 233 -0.25 -2.64 -15.05
N SER A 234 0.80 -2.88 -15.83
CA SER A 234 1.24 -4.19 -16.32
C SER A 234 1.94 -5.03 -15.25
N ASP A 235 2.47 -4.41 -14.19
CA ASP A 235 3.15 -5.12 -13.11
C ASP A 235 2.17 -5.47 -11.99
N ARG A 236 1.99 -6.78 -11.77
CA ARG A 236 1.12 -7.30 -10.73
C ARG A 236 1.88 -7.94 -9.58
N ALA A 237 3.20 -7.95 -9.64
CA ALA A 237 4.03 -8.49 -8.59
C ALA A 237 3.84 -7.68 -7.30
N LEU A 238 3.99 -8.36 -6.17
CA LEU A 238 4.12 -7.74 -4.87
C LEU A 238 5.58 -7.93 -4.47
N PRO A 239 6.32 -6.88 -4.07
CA PRO A 239 7.73 -7.01 -3.70
C PRO A 239 7.91 -8.04 -2.58
N ALA A 240 8.95 -8.87 -2.69
CA ALA A 240 9.29 -9.82 -1.63
C ALA A 240 10.06 -9.13 -0.48
N PRO A 241 9.89 -9.57 0.78
CA PRO A 241 8.90 -10.55 1.22
C PRO A 241 7.48 -9.96 1.19
N ALA A 242 6.47 -10.81 0.99
CA ALA A 242 5.08 -10.38 0.81
C ALA A 242 4.14 -11.25 1.65
N VAL A 243 3.08 -10.63 2.15
CA VAL A 243 2.00 -11.35 2.85
C VAL A 243 0.85 -11.62 1.88
N ASN A 244 0.29 -12.83 1.94
CA ASN A 244 -0.81 -13.23 1.08
C ASN A 244 -2.13 -12.58 1.54
N GLY A 245 -2.91 -12.09 0.58
CA GLY A 245 -4.31 -11.71 0.80
C GLY A 245 -5.24 -12.88 0.50
N TYR A 246 -6.22 -13.11 1.36
CA TYR A 246 -7.21 -14.19 1.22
C TYR A 246 -8.61 -13.62 1.04
N HIS A 247 -9.41 -14.26 0.19
CA HIS A 247 -10.82 -13.91 -0.01
C HIS A 247 -11.66 -15.20 0.00
N GLY A 248 -12.67 -15.26 0.86
CA GLY A 248 -13.54 -16.43 1.02
C GLY A 248 -14.11 -16.53 2.43
N VAL A 249 -14.98 -17.51 2.64
CA VAL A 249 -15.50 -17.88 3.98
C VAL A 249 -14.61 -18.97 4.57
N ARG A 250 -14.33 -18.88 5.88
CA ARG A 250 -13.80 -20.02 6.64
C ARG A 250 -14.88 -21.11 6.64
N ALA A 251 -14.55 -22.28 6.08
CA ALA A 251 -15.39 -23.48 6.13
C ALA A 251 -15.26 -24.16 7.50
#